data_AF-A0A2T1D1T2-F1
#
_entry.id   AF-A0A2T1D1T2-F1
#
_cell.length_a   1.000
_cell.length_b   1.000
_cell.length_c   1.000
_cell.angle_alpha   90.00
_cell.angle_beta   90.00
_cell.angle_gamma   90.00
#
_symmetry.space_group_name_H-M   'P 1'
#
loop_
_entity.id
_entity.type
_entity.pdbx_description
1 polymer ?
#
loop_
_entity_poly.entity_id
_entity_poly.type
_entity_poly.pdbx_seq_one_letter_code
_entity_poly.pdbx_strand_id
1 'polypeptide(L)'
;MPNPSSTTERSTHTSASSCETQPPFIPLTTLPAAKFDWKTFAKYVITLGITASFGLLSGSFLLYAYHDVSVQRRQAATETLERAKAFKDQGDFDRCIETAQLSPHHFASAALQRDCQEELDQRKLRQANQLAFVQGQFVAAITLAKSVSSPALQEDVRQFILRATRRMMELIEECYRAGRMEDAVHIARAIGIDNPLYAQVQSRIGQMQIEWAEQAHHYEAAQRWFEADQLDEATASLQNITHPYWQTQMQATQDAVQARRSELESIVSQAKWALAESDAAHAVALADTLPATEPWSGEKANIYAAAKRIEERKFFHQTLAWVVVFFLMILMVFFK
;
A
#
# COMPACT_ATOMS: atom_id res chain seq x y z
N MET A 1 20.73 17.73 -19.32
CA MET A 1 19.84 18.45 -20.26
C MET A 1 18.57 18.80 -19.50
N PRO A 2 18.30 20.09 -19.21
CA PRO A 2 17.13 20.49 -18.47
C PRO A 2 16.02 20.93 -19.43
N ASN A 3 14.78 20.58 -19.13
CA ASN A 3 13.63 21.35 -19.59
C ASN A 3 12.63 21.49 -18.44
N PRO A 4 12.31 22.73 -18.01
CA PRO A 4 11.39 22.99 -16.91
C PRO A 4 10.00 23.38 -17.41
N SER A 5 9.06 23.40 -16.46
CA SER A 5 7.93 24.31 -16.35
C SER A 5 6.55 23.82 -16.80
N SER A 6 5.61 24.15 -15.91
CA SER A 6 4.20 24.54 -16.16
C SER A 6 3.22 23.35 -16.13
N THR A 7 2.02 23.40 -15.54
CA THR A 7 1.23 24.49 -14.97
C THR A 7 0.21 23.92 -13.98
N THR A 8 0.02 24.65 -12.89
CA THR A 8 -1.09 24.63 -11.94
C THR A 8 -2.47 24.67 -12.61
N GLU A 9 -3.39 23.77 -12.23
CA GLU A 9 -4.81 24.11 -12.26
C GLU A 9 -5.50 23.71 -10.95
N ARG A 10 -6.03 24.75 -10.32
CA ARG A 10 -6.74 24.82 -9.05
C ARG A 10 -8.22 24.85 -9.39
N SER A 11 -8.95 23.76 -9.14
CA SER A 11 -10.41 23.80 -9.17
C SER A 11 -10.94 24.02 -7.75
N THR A 12 -11.25 25.28 -7.49
CA THR A 12 -12.12 25.72 -6.40
C THR A 12 -13.55 25.60 -6.90
N HIS A 13 -14.32 24.67 -6.36
CA HIS A 13 -15.78 24.73 -6.46
C HIS A 13 -16.35 25.07 -5.10
N THR A 14 -16.45 26.37 -4.89
CA THR A 14 -17.43 27.01 -4.01
C THR A 14 -18.74 27.09 -4.80
N SER A 15 -19.79 26.44 -4.32
CA SER A 15 -21.18 26.72 -4.70
C SER A 15 -21.95 26.70 -3.38
N ALA A 16 -22.16 27.86 -2.79
CA ALA A 16 -23.27 28.77 -3.07
C ALA A 16 -24.59 28.22 -2.55
N SER A 17 -25.04 28.89 -1.49
CA SER A 17 -26.36 28.80 -0.88
C SER A 17 -27.48 29.08 -1.88
N SER A 18 -28.59 28.36 -1.72
CA SER A 18 -29.94 28.87 -1.98
C SER A 18 -30.87 28.15 -0.99
N CYS A 19 -31.48 28.89 -0.08
CA CYS A 19 -32.81 29.49 -0.25
C CYS A 19 -33.85 28.38 -0.48
N GLU A 20 -34.54 27.98 0.58
CA GLU A 20 -35.81 28.62 0.94
C GLU A 20 -36.95 28.07 0.07
N THR A 21 -37.73 27.17 0.65
CA THR A 21 -39.12 26.97 0.27
C THR A 21 -39.88 26.55 1.53
N GLN A 22 -40.29 27.56 2.29
CA GLN A 22 -41.37 27.40 3.26
C GLN A 22 -42.64 26.95 2.53
N PRO A 23 -43.45 26.05 3.11
CA PRO A 23 -44.78 25.78 2.59
C PRO A 23 -45.64 27.06 2.68
N PRO A 24 -46.55 27.31 1.73
CA PRO A 24 -47.39 28.50 1.75
C PRO A 24 -48.26 28.52 3.02
N PHE A 25 -48.13 29.62 3.77
CA PHE A 25 -49.10 30.03 4.78
C PHE A 25 -50.46 30.18 4.11
N ILE A 26 -51.43 29.34 4.49
CA ILE A 26 -52.82 29.49 4.09
C ILE A 26 -53.38 30.68 4.87
N PRO A 27 -53.86 31.76 4.23
CA PRO A 27 -54.52 32.84 4.93
C PRO A 27 -55.80 32.31 5.59
N LEU A 28 -55.93 32.57 6.89
CA LEU A 28 -57.15 32.34 7.65
C LEU A 28 -58.24 33.25 7.07
N THR A 29 -59.03 32.74 6.12
CA THR A 29 -60.20 33.42 5.60
C THR A 29 -61.18 33.61 6.75
N THR A 30 -61.41 34.88 7.08
CA THR A 30 -62.47 35.37 7.94
C THR A 30 -63.81 34.88 7.40
N LEU A 31 -64.49 34.04 8.19
CA LEU A 31 -65.85 33.60 7.93
C LEU A 31 -66.80 34.82 7.92
N PRO A 32 -67.62 35.01 6.88
CA PRO A 32 -68.65 36.02 6.91
C PRO A 32 -69.65 35.68 8.03
N ALA A 33 -69.95 36.68 8.86
CA ALA A 33 -71.03 36.60 9.84
C ALA A 33 -72.36 36.38 9.12
N ALA A 34 -72.75 35.11 8.98
CA ALA A 34 -74.03 34.72 8.43
C ALA A 34 -75.13 35.15 9.40
N LYS A 35 -75.98 36.08 8.96
CA LYS A 35 -77.19 36.48 9.68
C LYS A 35 -78.11 35.26 9.78
N PHE A 36 -78.24 34.76 11.00
CA PHE A 36 -79.07 33.63 11.36
C PHE A 36 -80.55 34.01 11.24
N ASP A 37 -81.19 33.55 10.16
CA ASP A 37 -82.63 33.74 9.92
C ASP A 37 -83.44 32.63 10.61
N TRP A 38 -84.11 32.99 11.71
CA TRP A 38 -84.93 32.10 12.54
C TRP A 38 -86.08 31.44 11.76
N LYS A 39 -86.53 32.03 10.65
CA LYS A 39 -87.62 31.46 9.83
C LYS A 39 -87.15 30.30 8.93
N THR A 40 -85.85 30.25 8.61
CA THR A 40 -85.25 29.13 7.86
C THR A 40 -84.86 27.97 8.79
N PHE A 41 -84.49 28.26 10.04
CA PHE A 41 -84.18 27.24 11.05
C PHE A 41 -85.42 26.44 11.50
N ALA A 42 -86.58 27.08 11.64
CA ALA A 42 -87.83 26.40 12.03
C ALA A 42 -88.35 25.40 10.98
N LYS A 43 -88.05 25.61 9.68
CA LYS A 43 -88.38 24.65 8.62
C LYS A 43 -87.46 23.42 8.62
N TYR A 44 -86.17 23.60 8.92
CA TYR A 44 -85.22 22.49 9.03
C TYR A 44 -85.47 21.59 10.25
N VAL A 45 -85.94 22.14 11.37
CA VAL A 45 -86.22 21.37 12.60
C VAL A 45 -87.43 20.42 12.43
N ILE A 46 -88.40 20.73 11.56
CA ILE A 46 -89.53 19.83 11.26
C ILE A 46 -89.14 18.75 10.25
N THR A 47 -88.22 19.03 9.31
CA THR A 47 -87.66 17.99 8.42
C THR A 47 -86.68 17.06 9.14
N LEU A 48 -86.05 17.51 10.23
CA LEU A 48 -85.14 16.72 11.06
C LEU A 48 -85.83 15.65 11.93
N GLY A 49 -87.15 15.69 12.09
CA GLY A 49 -87.91 14.67 12.82
C GLY A 49 -88.07 13.34 12.06
N ILE A 50 -87.92 13.32 10.73
CA ILE A 50 -88.02 12.11 9.90
C ILE A 50 -86.62 11.62 9.45
N THR A 51 -85.62 12.50 9.37
CA THR A 51 -84.23 12.07 9.09
C THR A 51 -83.46 11.57 10.33
N ALA A 52 -83.93 11.86 11.55
CA ALA A 52 -83.32 11.32 12.78
C ALA A 52 -83.40 9.79 12.90
N SER A 53 -84.43 9.16 12.32
CA SER A 53 -84.59 7.69 12.30
C SER A 53 -83.78 7.01 11.18
N PHE A 54 -83.55 7.69 10.05
CA PHE A 54 -82.62 7.22 9.00
C PHE A 54 -81.14 7.40 9.40
N GLY A 55 -80.82 8.42 10.20
CA GLY A 55 -79.47 8.68 10.69
C GLY A 55 -78.89 7.56 11.58
N LEU A 56 -79.75 6.89 12.36
CA LEU A 56 -79.33 5.76 13.20
C LEU A 56 -79.05 4.50 12.36
N LEU A 57 -79.83 4.23 11.31
CA LEU A 57 -79.58 3.09 10.41
C LEU A 57 -78.37 3.33 9.47
N SER A 58 -78.15 4.56 8.98
CA SER A 58 -76.97 4.89 8.17
C SER A 58 -75.68 4.88 8.99
N GLY A 59 -75.73 5.29 10.26
CA GLY A 59 -74.58 5.25 11.17
C GLY A 59 -74.09 3.83 11.44
N SER A 60 -75.00 2.88 11.67
CA SER A 60 -74.65 1.47 11.87
C SER A 60 -74.01 0.83 10.64
N PHE A 61 -74.47 1.17 9.43
CA PHE A 61 -73.87 0.67 8.19
C PHE A 61 -72.43 1.17 7.99
N LEU A 62 -72.17 2.45 8.24
CA LEU A 62 -70.81 3.01 8.14
C LEU A 62 -69.86 2.42 9.19
N LEU A 63 -70.34 2.18 10.42
CA LEU A 63 -69.55 1.51 11.46
C LEU A 63 -69.25 0.05 11.10
N TYR A 64 -70.22 -0.68 10.53
CA TYR A 64 -70.00 -2.05 10.06
C TYR A 64 -69.01 -2.10 8.89
N ALA A 65 -69.19 -1.26 7.87
CA ALA A 65 -68.28 -1.18 6.73
C ALA A 65 -66.86 -0.77 7.17
N TYR A 66 -66.75 0.17 8.11
CA TYR A 66 -65.47 0.55 8.70
C TYR A 66 -64.84 -0.62 9.48
N HIS A 67 -65.63 -1.34 10.27
CA HIS A 67 -65.16 -2.52 11.00
C HIS A 67 -64.66 -3.61 10.05
N ASP A 68 -65.44 -3.96 9.03
CA ASP A 68 -65.09 -4.99 8.03
C ASP A 68 -63.81 -4.63 7.27
N VAL A 69 -63.71 -3.39 6.77
CA VAL A 69 -62.48 -2.87 6.14
C VAL A 69 -61.29 -2.90 7.10
N SER A 70 -61.50 -2.59 8.38
CA SER A 70 -60.43 -2.63 9.38
C SER A 70 -59.96 -4.06 9.68
N VAL A 71 -60.87 -5.04 9.72
CA VAL A 71 -60.54 -6.46 9.92
C VAL A 71 -59.80 -7.01 8.69
N GLN A 72 -60.28 -6.69 7.49
CA GLN A 72 -59.62 -7.09 6.24
C GLN A 72 -58.22 -6.50 6.12
N ARG A 73 -58.03 -5.23 6.51
CA ARG A 73 -56.70 -4.59 6.58
C ARG A 73 -55.77 -5.29 7.57
N ARG A 74 -56.29 -5.69 8.75
CA ARG A 74 -55.51 -6.44 9.73
C ARG A 74 -55.10 -7.81 9.21
N GLN A 75 -56.01 -8.55 8.57
CA GLN A 75 -55.72 -9.85 7.99
C GLN A 75 -54.65 -9.76 6.87
N ALA A 76 -54.81 -8.82 5.95
CA ALA A 76 -53.83 -8.59 4.88
C ALA A 76 -52.44 -8.21 5.44
N ALA A 77 -52.42 -7.42 6.51
CA ALA A 77 -51.18 -7.04 7.18
C ALA A 77 -50.52 -8.22 7.91
N THR A 78 -51.31 -9.08 8.56
CA THR A 78 -50.78 -10.31 9.19
C THR A 78 -50.23 -11.27 8.14
N GLU A 79 -50.92 -11.46 7.02
CA GLU A 79 -50.45 -12.33 5.94
C GLU A 79 -49.14 -11.83 5.34
N THR A 80 -49.02 -10.51 5.12
CA THR A 80 -47.78 -9.89 4.63
C THR A 80 -46.61 -10.12 5.60
N LEU A 81 -46.84 -9.99 6.92
CA LEU A 81 -45.83 -10.25 7.93
C LEU A 81 -45.44 -11.74 8.00
N GLU A 82 -46.40 -12.67 7.90
CA GLU A 82 -46.10 -14.10 7.87
C GLU A 82 -45.31 -14.50 6.62
N ARG A 83 -45.61 -13.91 5.45
CA ARG A 83 -44.79 -14.10 4.24
C ARG A 83 -43.37 -13.55 4.42
N ALA A 84 -43.22 -12.36 5.00
CA ALA A 84 -41.91 -11.79 5.29
C ALA A 84 -41.09 -12.68 6.25
N LYS A 85 -41.73 -13.24 7.29
CA LYS A 85 -41.10 -14.23 8.19
C LYS A 85 -40.71 -15.50 7.44
N ALA A 86 -41.57 -16.01 6.55
CA ALA A 86 -41.23 -17.18 5.75
C ALA A 86 -39.98 -16.93 4.87
N PHE A 87 -39.82 -15.73 4.30
CA PHE A 87 -38.58 -15.36 3.61
C PHE A 87 -37.37 -15.30 4.55
N LYS A 88 -37.53 -14.76 5.76
CA LYS A 88 -36.49 -14.79 6.81
C LYS A 88 -36.06 -16.23 7.13
N ASP A 89 -37.01 -17.13 7.33
CA ASP A 89 -36.76 -18.54 7.67
C ASP A 89 -36.06 -19.31 6.52
N GLN A 90 -36.34 -18.90 5.27
CA GLN A 90 -35.64 -19.39 4.07
C GLN A 90 -34.25 -18.76 3.88
N GLY A 91 -33.92 -17.71 4.65
CA GLY A 91 -32.69 -16.96 4.52
C GLY A 91 -32.65 -16.00 3.32
N ASP A 92 -33.80 -15.68 2.73
CA ASP A 92 -33.97 -14.67 1.68
C ASP A 92 -34.28 -13.31 2.33
N PHE A 93 -33.23 -12.70 2.89
CA PHE A 93 -33.39 -11.50 3.69
C PHE A 93 -33.74 -10.26 2.87
N ASP A 94 -33.33 -10.20 1.61
CA ASP A 94 -33.69 -9.10 0.70
C ASP A 94 -35.22 -9.09 0.49
N ARG A 95 -35.82 -10.24 0.17
CA ARG A 95 -37.28 -10.35 0.07
C ARG A 95 -38.00 -10.18 1.40
N CYS A 96 -37.39 -10.60 2.53
CA CYS A 96 -37.95 -10.31 3.84
C CYS A 96 -38.08 -8.79 4.05
N ILE A 97 -37.02 -8.02 3.79
CA ILE A 97 -36.98 -6.57 3.96
C ILE A 97 -38.02 -5.90 3.05
N GLU A 98 -38.02 -6.25 1.77
CA GLU A 98 -38.98 -5.71 0.79
C GLU A 98 -40.43 -5.99 1.21
N THR A 99 -40.74 -7.24 1.58
CA THR A 99 -42.09 -7.65 1.98
C THR A 99 -42.52 -7.00 3.29
N ALA A 100 -41.61 -6.86 4.27
CA ALA A 100 -41.89 -6.21 5.53
C ALA A 100 -42.25 -4.72 5.34
N GLN A 101 -41.58 -4.01 4.42
CA GLN A 101 -41.86 -2.60 4.12
C GLN A 101 -43.27 -2.37 3.56
N LEU A 102 -43.86 -3.36 2.90
CA LEU A 102 -45.22 -3.28 2.35
C LEU A 102 -46.31 -3.39 3.43
N SER A 103 -45.97 -3.81 4.66
CA SER A 103 -46.96 -4.02 5.71
C SER A 103 -47.42 -2.69 6.34
N PRO A 104 -48.74 -2.46 6.45
CA PRO A 104 -49.29 -1.23 7.05
C PRO A 104 -49.09 -1.15 8.57
N HIS A 105 -48.62 -2.21 9.24
CA HIS A 105 -48.32 -2.22 10.67
C HIS A 105 -46.89 -1.73 10.97
N HIS A 106 -46.69 -0.41 10.93
CA HIS A 106 -45.38 0.24 11.06
C HIS A 106 -44.48 -0.30 12.17
N PHE A 107 -45.00 -0.59 13.37
CA PHE A 107 -44.17 -1.07 14.48
C PHE A 107 -43.69 -2.52 14.31
N ALA A 108 -44.60 -3.44 13.97
CA ALA A 108 -44.26 -4.85 13.80
C ALA A 108 -43.40 -5.07 12.55
N SER A 109 -43.69 -4.34 11.46
CA SER A 109 -42.90 -4.39 10.25
C SER A 109 -41.50 -3.80 10.44
N ALA A 110 -41.37 -2.68 11.16
CA ALA A 110 -40.06 -2.11 11.46
C ALA A 110 -39.20 -3.01 12.35
N ALA A 111 -39.79 -3.74 13.30
CA ALA A 111 -39.07 -4.74 14.07
C ALA A 111 -38.56 -5.88 13.18
N LEU A 112 -39.45 -6.50 12.39
CA LEU A 112 -39.07 -7.59 11.48
C LEU A 112 -38.05 -7.15 10.42
N GLN A 113 -38.19 -5.94 9.88
CA GLN A 113 -37.25 -5.38 8.93
C GLN A 113 -35.85 -5.21 9.55
N ARG A 114 -35.76 -4.71 10.79
CA ARG A 114 -34.48 -4.60 11.51
C ARG A 114 -33.85 -5.96 11.71
N ASP A 115 -34.61 -6.95 12.14
CA ASP A 115 -34.11 -8.32 12.33
C ASP A 115 -33.57 -8.91 11.01
N CYS A 116 -34.30 -8.75 9.91
CA CYS A 116 -33.86 -9.25 8.60
C CYS A 116 -32.62 -8.51 8.09
N GLN A 117 -32.54 -7.19 8.30
CA GLN A 117 -31.36 -6.39 7.94
C GLN A 117 -30.13 -6.80 8.75
N GLU A 118 -30.29 -7.05 10.05
CA GLU A 118 -29.19 -7.49 10.92
C GLU A 118 -28.63 -8.85 10.46
N GLU A 119 -29.48 -9.82 10.17
CA GLU A 119 -29.06 -11.14 9.67
C GLU A 119 -28.37 -11.09 8.30
N LEU A 120 -28.89 -10.25 7.38
CA LEU A 120 -28.24 -10.01 6.09
C LEU A 120 -26.84 -9.43 6.28
N ASP A 121 -26.71 -8.42 7.15
CA ASP A 121 -25.44 -7.77 7.41
C ASP A 121 -24.44 -8.70 8.13
N GLN A 122 -24.91 -9.57 9.03
CA GLN A 122 -24.08 -10.63 9.60
C GLN A 122 -23.57 -11.60 8.52
N ARG A 123 -24.40 -11.97 7.53
CA ARG A 123 -23.95 -12.81 6.39
C ARG A 123 -22.90 -12.10 5.56
N LYS A 124 -23.08 -10.81 5.23
CA LYS A 124 -22.08 -10.01 4.52
C LYS A 124 -20.75 -9.98 5.27
N LEU A 125 -20.78 -9.80 6.59
CA LEU A 125 -19.55 -9.79 7.39
C LEU A 125 -18.88 -11.17 7.43
N ARG A 126 -19.64 -12.28 7.50
CA ARG A 126 -19.08 -13.64 7.37
C ARG A 126 -18.44 -13.86 6.00
N GLN A 127 -19.10 -13.42 4.92
CA GLN A 127 -18.55 -13.50 3.57
C GLN A 127 -17.30 -12.62 3.40
N ALA A 128 -17.27 -11.43 3.98
CA ALA A 128 -16.09 -10.57 4.01
C ALA A 128 -14.91 -11.28 4.69
N ASN A 129 -15.14 -12.00 5.79
CA ASN A 129 -14.10 -12.82 6.42
C ASN A 129 -13.57 -13.93 5.49
N GLN A 130 -14.45 -14.61 4.76
CA GLN A 130 -14.03 -15.62 3.78
C GLN A 130 -13.19 -15.01 2.65
N LEU A 131 -13.63 -13.88 2.09
CA LEU A 131 -12.91 -13.15 1.03
C LEU A 131 -11.51 -12.74 1.52
N ALA A 132 -11.39 -12.15 2.71
CA ALA A 132 -10.11 -11.69 3.23
C ALA A 132 -9.16 -12.84 3.60
N PHE A 133 -9.61 -13.79 4.42
CA PHE A 133 -8.71 -14.71 5.11
C PHE A 133 -8.62 -16.10 4.49
N VAL A 134 -9.54 -16.45 3.58
CA VAL A 134 -9.48 -17.70 2.82
C VAL A 134 -9.03 -17.43 1.39
N GLN A 135 -9.55 -16.36 0.77
CA GLN A 135 -9.30 -16.06 -0.65
C GLN A 135 -8.23 -14.98 -0.87
N GLY A 136 -7.78 -14.28 0.18
CA GLY A 136 -6.80 -13.20 0.06
C GLY A 136 -7.33 -11.93 -0.63
N GLN A 137 -8.64 -11.82 -0.85
CA GLN A 137 -9.29 -10.71 -1.55
C GLN A 137 -9.64 -9.56 -0.60
N PHE A 138 -8.62 -8.96 0.03
CA PHE A 138 -8.82 -7.97 1.10
C PHE A 138 -9.62 -6.73 0.66
N VAL A 139 -9.42 -6.24 -0.56
CA VAL A 139 -10.13 -5.06 -1.09
C VAL A 139 -11.63 -5.34 -1.19
N ALA A 140 -12.00 -6.44 -1.84
CA ALA A 140 -13.40 -6.85 -1.97
C ALA A 140 -14.03 -7.11 -0.60
N ALA A 141 -13.28 -7.72 0.32
CA ALA A 141 -13.72 -7.99 1.67
C ALA A 141 -14.02 -6.71 2.48
N ILE A 142 -13.12 -5.72 2.43
CA ILE A 142 -13.31 -4.41 3.09
C ILE A 142 -14.50 -3.67 2.48
N THR A 143 -14.64 -3.66 1.15
CA THR A 143 -15.80 -3.07 0.46
C THR A 143 -17.11 -3.72 0.91
N LEU A 144 -17.15 -5.06 0.98
CA LEU A 144 -18.34 -5.78 1.45
C LEU A 144 -18.66 -5.47 2.91
N ALA A 145 -17.65 -5.43 3.79
CA ALA A 145 -17.85 -5.08 5.20
C ALA A 145 -18.37 -3.65 5.39
N LYS A 146 -17.90 -2.69 4.59
CA LYS A 146 -18.40 -1.30 4.62
C LYS A 146 -19.86 -1.16 4.15
N SER A 147 -20.38 -2.14 3.43
CA SER A 147 -21.79 -2.18 3.01
C SER A 147 -22.77 -2.65 4.10
N VAL A 148 -22.26 -2.99 5.29
CA VAL A 148 -23.06 -3.34 6.47
C VAL A 148 -23.64 -2.06 7.08
N SER A 149 -24.97 -2.01 7.16
CA SER A 149 -25.72 -0.84 7.61
C SER A 149 -26.19 -0.94 9.06
N SER A 150 -26.25 -2.15 9.62
CA SER A 150 -26.72 -2.40 10.99
C SER A 150 -25.86 -1.64 12.03
N PRO A 151 -26.46 -0.78 12.86
CA PRO A 151 -25.76 -0.09 13.94
C PRO A 151 -25.14 -1.06 14.97
N ALA A 152 -25.80 -2.20 15.21
CA ALA A 152 -25.34 -3.21 16.17
C ALA A 152 -24.00 -3.86 15.76
N LEU A 153 -23.70 -3.89 14.46
CA LEU A 153 -22.51 -4.54 13.90
C LEU A 153 -21.38 -3.55 13.58
N GLN A 154 -21.55 -2.25 13.82
CA GLN A 154 -20.56 -1.24 13.41
C GLN A 154 -19.19 -1.45 14.07
N GLU A 155 -19.19 -1.87 15.34
CA GLU A 155 -17.95 -2.19 16.04
C GLU A 155 -17.26 -3.42 15.41
N ASP A 156 -18.01 -4.46 15.06
CA ASP A 156 -17.47 -5.66 14.41
C ASP A 156 -16.91 -5.35 13.01
N VAL A 157 -17.60 -4.49 12.24
CA VAL A 157 -17.12 -3.99 10.94
C VAL A 157 -15.81 -3.23 11.11
N ARG A 158 -15.73 -2.32 12.09
CA ARG A 158 -14.51 -1.57 12.39
C ARG A 158 -13.35 -2.49 12.76
N GLN A 159 -13.58 -3.47 13.64
CA GLN A 159 -12.58 -4.45 14.04
C GLN A 159 -12.16 -5.36 12.87
N PHE A 160 -13.10 -5.74 12.01
CA PHE A 160 -12.81 -6.49 10.79
C PHE A 160 -11.88 -5.70 9.86
N ILE A 161 -12.23 -4.45 9.54
CA ILE A 161 -11.42 -3.60 8.65
C ILE A 161 -10.00 -3.42 9.23
N LEU A 162 -9.88 -3.18 10.53
CA LEU A 162 -8.57 -3.07 11.18
C LEU A 162 -7.74 -4.34 11.07
N ARG A 163 -8.32 -5.52 11.34
CA ARG A 163 -7.61 -6.80 11.21
C ARG A 163 -7.20 -7.09 9.76
N ALA A 164 -8.11 -6.91 8.81
CA ALA A 164 -7.84 -7.10 7.39
C ALA A 164 -6.70 -6.19 6.91
N THR A 165 -6.70 -4.93 7.33
CA THR A 165 -5.67 -3.96 6.94
C THR A 165 -4.31 -4.28 7.55
N ARG A 166 -4.26 -4.72 8.82
CA ARG A 166 -3.00 -5.20 9.43
C ARG A 166 -2.44 -6.40 8.67
N ARG A 167 -3.28 -7.35 8.24
CA ARG A 167 -2.82 -8.47 7.42
C ARG A 167 -2.28 -7.99 6.06
N MET A 168 -2.90 -6.99 5.44
CA MET A 168 -2.35 -6.37 4.23
C MET A 168 -0.97 -5.73 4.49
N MET A 169 -0.77 -5.06 5.63
CA MET A 169 0.55 -4.53 6.02
C MET A 169 1.60 -5.63 6.18
N GLU A 170 1.25 -6.76 6.78
CA GLU A 170 2.15 -7.92 6.86
C GLU A 170 2.53 -8.43 5.46
N LEU A 171 1.56 -8.52 4.53
CA LEU A 171 1.83 -8.91 3.14
C LEU A 171 2.73 -7.91 2.41
N ILE A 172 2.59 -6.60 2.69
CA ILE A 172 3.48 -5.55 2.16
C ILE A 172 4.91 -5.81 2.64
N GLU A 173 5.13 -6.05 3.93
CA GLU A 173 6.45 -6.35 4.51
C GLU A 173 7.04 -7.69 4.00
N GLU A 174 6.20 -8.70 3.80
CA GLU A 174 6.59 -9.97 3.18
C GLU A 174 7.06 -9.75 1.74
N CYS A 175 6.33 -8.97 0.93
CA CYS A 175 6.72 -8.64 -0.44
C CYS A 175 8.00 -7.81 -0.50
N TYR A 176 8.15 -6.80 0.37
CA TYR A 176 9.35 -5.99 0.48
C TYR A 176 10.60 -6.85 0.75
N ARG A 177 10.56 -7.68 1.80
CA ARG A 177 11.68 -8.57 2.15
C ARG A 177 12.01 -9.58 1.05
N ALA A 178 11.01 -10.05 0.32
CA ALA A 178 11.19 -10.97 -0.81
C ALA A 178 11.70 -10.27 -2.09
N GLY A 179 11.94 -8.97 -2.06
CA GLY A 179 12.39 -8.18 -3.20
C GLY A 179 11.28 -7.86 -4.22
N ARG A 180 10.02 -8.07 -3.85
CA ARG A 180 8.84 -7.76 -4.67
C ARG A 180 8.28 -6.39 -4.30
N MET A 181 9.10 -5.35 -4.50
CA MET A 181 8.73 -3.99 -4.09
C MET A 181 7.51 -3.47 -4.84
N GLU A 182 7.34 -3.82 -6.12
CA GLU A 182 6.17 -3.43 -6.91
C GLU A 182 4.87 -4.00 -6.35
N ASP A 183 4.86 -5.27 -5.95
CA ASP A 183 3.70 -5.92 -5.31
C ASP A 183 3.36 -5.23 -3.97
N ALA A 184 4.38 -4.89 -3.17
CA ALA A 184 4.21 -4.18 -1.91
C ALA A 184 3.52 -2.82 -2.13
N VAL A 185 3.94 -2.07 -3.17
CA VAL A 185 3.31 -0.80 -3.55
C VAL A 185 1.88 -1.00 -4.06
N HIS A 186 1.63 -2.03 -4.86
CA HIS A 186 0.31 -2.35 -5.38
C HIS A 186 -0.69 -2.63 -4.25
N ILE A 187 -0.31 -3.47 -3.28
CA ILE A 187 -1.13 -3.78 -2.10
C ILE A 187 -1.38 -2.51 -1.27
N ALA A 188 -0.35 -1.69 -1.03
CA ALA A 188 -0.48 -0.45 -0.27
C ALA A 188 -1.46 0.55 -0.91
N ARG A 189 -1.45 0.68 -2.24
CA ARG A 189 -2.36 1.57 -2.99
C ARG A 189 -3.81 1.09 -2.97
N ALA A 190 -4.03 -0.21 -2.81
CA ALA A 190 -5.37 -0.79 -2.73
C ALA A 190 -6.09 -0.45 -1.41
N ILE A 191 -5.37 0.04 -0.40
CA ILE A 191 -5.93 0.54 0.86
C ILE A 191 -6.50 1.94 0.61
N GLY A 192 -7.83 2.05 0.66
CA GLY A 192 -8.55 3.31 0.43
C GLY A 192 -8.28 4.38 1.50
N ILE A 193 -8.46 5.65 1.12
CA ILE A 193 -8.22 6.83 1.99
C ILE A 193 -9.13 6.87 3.23
N ASP A 194 -10.28 6.20 3.17
CA ASP A 194 -11.24 6.07 4.26
C ASP A 194 -10.85 4.98 5.27
N ASN A 195 -9.73 4.29 5.06
CA ASN A 195 -9.20 3.32 6.00
C ASN A 195 -8.52 4.01 7.19
N PRO A 196 -8.80 3.61 8.46
CA PRO A 196 -8.19 4.22 9.64
C PRO A 196 -6.65 4.10 9.69
N LEU A 197 -6.05 3.15 8.96
CA LEU A 197 -4.60 2.98 8.88
C LEU A 197 -3.99 3.51 7.57
N TYR A 198 -4.77 4.18 6.71
CA TYR A 198 -4.29 4.66 5.41
C TYR A 198 -2.99 5.47 5.51
N ALA A 199 -2.97 6.48 6.37
CA ALA A 199 -1.80 7.35 6.53
C ALA A 199 -0.56 6.57 7.01
N GLN A 200 -0.74 5.59 7.90
CA GLN A 200 0.35 4.75 8.39
C GLN A 200 0.91 3.87 7.26
N VAL A 201 0.03 3.24 6.47
CA VAL A 201 0.41 2.41 5.32
C VAL A 201 1.19 3.24 4.30
N GLN A 202 0.67 4.42 3.92
CA GLN A 202 1.31 5.29 2.92
C GLN A 202 2.68 5.80 3.40
N SER A 203 2.79 6.16 4.68
CA SER A 203 4.07 6.53 5.29
C SER A 203 5.07 5.37 5.24
N ARG A 204 4.64 4.16 5.62
CA ARG A 204 5.51 2.97 5.65
C ARG A 204 5.99 2.56 4.27
N ILE A 205 5.10 2.50 3.28
CA ILE A 205 5.50 2.16 1.91
C ILE A 205 6.39 3.26 1.29
N GLY A 206 6.20 4.52 1.67
CA GLY A 206 7.09 5.62 1.28
C GLY A 206 8.51 5.44 1.83
N GLN A 207 8.64 5.10 3.11
CA GLN A 207 9.94 4.79 3.73
C GLN A 207 10.62 3.60 3.04
N MET A 208 9.89 2.52 2.80
CA MET A 208 10.42 1.34 2.07
C MET A 208 10.91 1.69 0.67
N GLN A 209 10.24 2.58 -0.07
CA GLN A 209 10.70 3.01 -1.40
C GLN A 209 12.03 3.76 -1.33
N ILE A 210 12.21 4.60 -0.31
CA ILE A 210 13.47 5.32 -0.09
C ILE A 210 14.58 4.34 0.26
N GLU A 211 14.35 3.46 1.24
CA GLU A 211 15.30 2.41 1.62
C GLU A 211 15.66 1.53 0.42
N TRP A 212 14.67 1.09 -0.35
CA TRP A 212 14.88 0.27 -1.55
C TRP A 212 15.77 0.96 -2.58
N ALA A 213 15.53 2.25 -2.85
CA ALA A 213 16.32 3.03 -3.80
C ALA A 213 17.75 3.27 -3.31
N GLU A 214 17.95 3.51 -2.01
CA GLU A 214 19.28 3.66 -1.39
C GLU A 214 20.09 2.37 -1.52
N GLN A 215 19.47 1.22 -1.25
CA GLN A 215 20.12 -0.08 -1.36
C GLN A 215 20.49 -0.42 -2.82
N ALA A 216 19.60 -0.10 -3.76
CA ALA A 216 19.90 -0.22 -5.20
C ALA A 216 21.08 0.67 -5.60
N HIS A 217 21.12 1.91 -5.11
CA HIS A 217 22.20 2.85 -5.39
C HIS A 217 23.56 2.33 -4.88
N HIS A 218 23.62 1.77 -3.67
CA HIS A 218 24.84 1.16 -3.15
C HIS A 218 25.32 -0.02 -3.99
N TYR A 219 24.40 -0.86 -4.48
CA TYR A 219 24.74 -1.97 -5.35
C TYR A 219 25.29 -1.50 -6.71
N GLU A 220 24.62 -0.55 -7.35
CA GLU A 220 25.10 0.06 -8.61
C GLU A 220 26.44 0.79 -8.45
N ALA A 221 26.65 1.46 -7.31
CA ALA A 221 27.94 2.07 -6.99
C ALA A 221 29.04 1.01 -6.85
N ALA A 222 28.78 -0.09 -6.14
CA ALA A 222 29.73 -1.19 -6.00
C ALA A 222 30.15 -1.77 -7.35
N GLN A 223 29.20 -1.98 -8.27
CA GLN A 223 29.48 -2.47 -9.62
C GLN A 223 30.37 -1.50 -10.40
N ARG A 224 30.06 -0.20 -10.37
CA ARG A 224 30.87 0.82 -11.05
C ARG A 224 32.28 0.93 -10.48
N TRP A 225 32.45 0.85 -9.16
CA TRP A 225 33.77 0.86 -8.53
C TRP A 225 34.58 -0.40 -8.87
N PHE A 226 33.91 -1.55 -8.93
CA PHE A 226 34.55 -2.80 -9.35
C PHE A 226 35.05 -2.71 -10.81
N GLU A 227 34.24 -2.18 -11.73
CA GLU A 227 34.64 -1.95 -13.13
C GLU A 227 35.84 -0.99 -13.27
N ALA A 228 36.01 -0.08 -12.30
CA ALA A 228 37.13 0.87 -12.26
C ALA A 228 38.39 0.32 -11.55
N ASP A 229 38.45 -0.97 -11.20
CA ASP A 229 39.51 -1.58 -10.36
C ASP A 229 39.70 -0.84 -9.01
N GLN A 230 38.65 -0.18 -8.50
CA GLN A 230 38.59 0.49 -7.19
C GLN A 230 37.96 -0.45 -6.15
N LEU A 231 38.73 -1.49 -5.79
CA LEU A 231 38.22 -2.62 -5.00
C LEU A 231 37.84 -2.26 -3.56
N ASP A 232 38.49 -1.26 -2.96
CA ASP A 232 38.19 -0.80 -1.59
C ASP A 232 36.85 -0.04 -1.56
N GLU A 233 36.62 0.85 -2.53
CA GLU A 233 35.37 1.60 -2.68
C GLU A 233 34.20 0.69 -3.07
N ALA A 234 34.46 -0.32 -3.91
CA ALA A 234 33.48 -1.36 -4.21
C ALA A 234 33.07 -2.11 -2.93
N THR A 235 34.04 -2.53 -2.12
CA THR A 235 33.80 -3.21 -0.84
C THR A 235 33.04 -2.32 0.14
N ALA A 236 33.42 -1.05 0.28
CA ALA A 236 32.75 -0.10 1.15
C ALA A 236 31.29 0.13 0.73
N SER A 237 31.01 0.17 -0.58
CA SER A 237 29.64 0.29 -1.10
C SER A 237 28.80 -0.94 -0.78
N LEU A 238 29.35 -2.15 -0.93
CA LEU A 238 28.69 -3.41 -0.59
C LEU A 238 28.36 -3.51 0.91
N GLN A 239 29.21 -2.99 1.80
CA GLN A 239 28.98 -3.02 3.24
C GLN A 239 27.76 -2.19 3.70
N ASN A 240 27.33 -1.21 2.91
CA ASN A 240 26.13 -0.42 3.20
C ASN A 240 24.83 -1.12 2.78
N ILE A 241 24.93 -2.29 2.13
CA ILE A 241 23.78 -3.09 1.74
C ILE A 241 23.34 -3.96 2.93
N THR A 242 22.17 -3.64 3.48
CA THR A 242 21.59 -4.29 4.67
C THR A 242 20.33 -5.09 4.35
N HIS A 243 19.68 -4.81 3.22
CA HIS A 243 18.41 -5.46 2.89
C HIS A 243 18.60 -6.90 2.37
N PRO A 244 17.84 -7.92 2.85
CA PRO A 244 18.09 -9.34 2.54
C PRO A 244 18.10 -9.70 1.04
N TYR A 245 17.18 -9.12 0.26
CA TYR A 245 17.16 -9.32 -1.19
C TYR A 245 18.47 -8.83 -1.83
N TRP A 246 18.91 -7.62 -1.48
CA TRP A 246 20.10 -7.00 -2.06
C TRP A 246 21.38 -7.70 -1.61
N GLN A 247 21.41 -8.21 -0.37
CA GLN A 247 22.51 -9.07 0.10
C GLN A 247 22.67 -10.33 -0.75
N THR A 248 21.56 -10.92 -1.21
CA THR A 248 21.63 -12.07 -2.13
C THR A 248 22.14 -11.64 -3.51
N GLN A 249 21.65 -10.51 -4.05
CA GLN A 249 22.09 -10.01 -5.35
C GLN A 249 23.58 -9.62 -5.38
N MET A 250 24.11 -9.14 -4.25
CA MET A 250 25.47 -8.64 -4.20
C MET A 250 26.55 -9.70 -4.05
N GLN A 251 26.18 -10.95 -3.70
CA GLN A 251 27.14 -12.01 -3.38
C GLN A 251 28.13 -12.26 -4.52
N ALA A 252 27.65 -12.32 -5.76
CA ALA A 252 28.52 -12.54 -6.93
C ALA A 252 29.54 -11.39 -7.12
N THR A 253 29.12 -10.14 -6.92
CA THR A 253 30.02 -8.98 -6.99
C THR A 253 31.03 -9.00 -5.84
N GLN A 254 30.60 -9.38 -4.64
CA GLN A 254 31.50 -9.53 -3.50
C GLN A 254 32.57 -10.59 -3.76
N ASP A 255 32.19 -11.76 -4.27
CA ASP A 255 33.12 -12.84 -4.61
C ASP A 255 34.08 -12.42 -5.72
N ALA A 256 33.60 -11.70 -6.74
CA ALA A 256 34.43 -11.17 -7.82
C ALA A 256 35.46 -10.14 -7.31
N VAL A 257 35.05 -9.23 -6.41
CA VAL A 257 35.96 -8.27 -5.76
C VAL A 257 37.05 -8.99 -4.97
N GLN A 258 36.70 -10.03 -4.20
CA GLN A 258 37.68 -10.80 -3.43
C GLN A 258 38.63 -11.58 -4.33
N ALA A 259 38.12 -12.26 -5.35
CA ALA A 259 38.94 -13.00 -6.31
C ALA A 259 39.94 -12.08 -7.02
N ARG A 260 39.48 -10.91 -7.46
CA ARG A 260 40.34 -9.90 -8.10
C ARG A 260 41.42 -9.39 -7.14
N ARG A 261 41.09 -9.14 -5.87
CA ARG A 261 42.07 -8.75 -4.85
C ARG A 261 43.16 -9.80 -4.69
N SER A 262 42.78 -11.08 -4.52
CA SER A 262 43.73 -12.18 -4.35
C SER A 262 44.64 -12.37 -5.57
N GLU A 263 44.12 -12.14 -6.78
CA GLU A 263 44.92 -12.14 -8.01
C GLU A 263 46.02 -11.06 -7.96
N LEU A 264 45.65 -9.82 -7.63
CA LEU A 264 46.61 -8.71 -7.53
C LEU A 264 47.66 -8.93 -6.43
N GLU A 265 47.27 -9.48 -5.28
CA GLU A 265 48.19 -9.85 -4.20
C GLU A 265 49.19 -10.94 -4.63
N SER A 266 48.74 -11.90 -5.45
CA SER A 266 49.61 -12.92 -6.04
C SER A 266 50.63 -12.31 -6.98
N ILE A 267 50.22 -11.37 -7.84
CA ILE A 267 51.12 -10.63 -8.74
C ILE A 267 52.19 -9.88 -7.94
N VAL A 268 51.80 -9.16 -6.87
CA VAL A 268 52.75 -8.47 -5.98
C VAL A 268 53.73 -9.45 -5.35
N SER A 269 53.26 -10.60 -4.89
CA SER A 269 54.10 -11.63 -4.28
C SER A 269 55.12 -12.23 -5.27
N GLN A 270 54.69 -12.51 -6.49
CA GLN A 270 55.56 -12.99 -7.58
C GLN A 270 56.60 -11.93 -7.96
N ALA A 271 56.20 -10.66 -8.06
CA ALA A 271 57.13 -9.57 -8.34
C ALA A 271 58.19 -9.43 -7.23
N LYS A 272 57.80 -9.54 -5.97
CA LYS A 272 58.72 -9.54 -4.82
C LYS A 272 59.68 -10.73 -4.83
N TRP A 273 59.20 -11.92 -5.23
CA TRP A 273 60.05 -13.09 -5.39
C TRP A 273 61.07 -12.91 -6.54
N ALA A 274 60.65 -12.40 -7.70
CA ALA A 274 61.55 -12.09 -8.81
C ALA A 274 62.65 -11.06 -8.42
N LEU A 275 62.29 -10.05 -7.61
CA LEU A 275 63.28 -9.12 -7.03
C LEU A 275 64.30 -9.83 -6.13
N ALA A 276 63.86 -10.82 -5.34
CA ALA A 276 64.76 -11.59 -4.47
C ALA A 276 65.76 -12.43 -5.28
N GLU A 277 65.36 -12.93 -6.44
CA GLU A 277 66.23 -13.62 -7.41
C GLU A 277 67.09 -12.68 -8.27
N SER A 278 67.02 -11.37 -8.00
CA SER A 278 67.67 -10.32 -8.78
C SER A 278 67.19 -10.25 -10.24
N ASP A 279 65.99 -10.73 -10.56
CA ASP A 279 65.34 -10.56 -11.86
C ASP A 279 64.45 -9.30 -11.88
N ALA A 280 65.11 -8.15 -12.01
CA ALA A 280 64.46 -6.85 -12.03
C ALA A 280 63.47 -6.68 -13.21
N ALA A 281 63.80 -7.23 -14.38
CA ALA A 281 62.98 -7.07 -15.58
C ALA A 281 61.64 -7.81 -15.44
N HIS A 282 61.66 -9.05 -14.93
CA HIS A 282 60.43 -9.79 -14.68
C HIS A 282 59.56 -9.14 -13.60
N ALA A 283 60.18 -8.64 -12.52
CA ALA A 283 59.46 -7.92 -11.47
C ALA A 283 58.75 -6.65 -11.98
N VAL A 284 59.42 -5.86 -12.83
CA VAL A 284 58.85 -4.67 -13.48
C VAL A 284 57.67 -5.04 -14.37
N ALA A 285 57.80 -6.09 -15.19
CA ALA A 285 56.72 -6.55 -16.07
C ALA A 285 55.47 -7.00 -15.28
N LEU A 286 55.65 -7.65 -14.13
CA LEU A 286 54.55 -7.99 -13.22
C LEU A 286 53.93 -6.74 -12.57
N ALA A 287 54.75 -5.77 -12.16
CA ALA A 287 54.24 -4.52 -11.59
C ALA A 287 53.47 -3.67 -12.61
N ASP A 288 53.81 -3.77 -13.91
CA ASP A 288 53.09 -3.08 -14.99
C ASP A 288 51.62 -3.51 -15.08
N THR A 289 51.28 -4.76 -14.73
CA THR A 289 49.91 -5.28 -14.74
C THR A 289 49.08 -4.86 -13.53
N LEU A 290 49.71 -4.27 -12.50
CA LEU A 290 48.97 -3.75 -11.35
C LEU A 290 48.21 -2.47 -11.73
N PRO A 291 46.97 -2.30 -11.23
CA PRO A 291 46.19 -1.10 -11.49
C PRO A 291 46.84 0.13 -10.85
N ALA A 292 46.48 1.31 -11.36
CA ALA A 292 46.97 2.59 -10.84
C ALA A 292 46.19 3.10 -9.61
N THR A 293 45.30 2.28 -9.05
CA THR A 293 44.49 2.58 -7.87
C THR A 293 45.23 2.20 -6.59
N GLU A 294 44.93 2.87 -5.49
CA GLU A 294 45.42 2.45 -4.17
C GLU A 294 44.80 1.11 -3.77
N PRO A 295 45.50 0.25 -3.00
CA PRO A 295 46.90 0.41 -2.54
C PRO A 295 47.97 -0.01 -3.57
N TRP A 296 47.56 -0.42 -4.77
CA TRP A 296 48.41 -1.07 -5.77
C TRP A 296 49.41 -0.13 -6.43
N SER A 297 49.05 1.14 -6.62
CA SER A 297 49.95 2.22 -7.04
C SER A 297 51.19 2.32 -6.14
N GLY A 298 51.01 2.24 -4.82
CA GLY A 298 52.10 2.25 -3.84
C GLY A 298 53.00 1.02 -3.95
N GLU A 299 52.42 -0.18 -4.05
CA GLU A 299 53.18 -1.42 -4.26
C GLU A 299 53.97 -1.41 -5.56
N LYS A 300 53.37 -0.92 -6.65
CA LYS A 300 54.01 -0.74 -7.95
C LYS A 300 55.23 0.18 -7.86
N ALA A 301 55.10 1.33 -7.20
CA ALA A 301 56.22 2.25 -6.98
C ALA A 301 57.35 1.61 -6.15
N ASN A 302 57.00 0.83 -5.11
CA ASN A 302 57.97 0.12 -4.28
C ASN A 302 58.75 -0.93 -5.09
N ILE A 303 58.07 -1.69 -5.96
CA ILE A 303 58.68 -2.69 -6.83
C ILE A 303 59.64 -2.02 -7.81
N TYR A 304 59.24 -0.93 -8.48
CA TYR A 304 60.13 -0.20 -9.40
C TYR A 304 61.37 0.36 -8.70
N ALA A 305 61.22 0.95 -7.52
CA ALA A 305 62.35 1.46 -6.75
C ALA A 305 63.32 0.34 -6.34
N ALA A 306 62.81 -0.86 -6.01
CA ALA A 306 63.63 -2.02 -5.72
C ALA A 306 64.36 -2.55 -6.97
N ALA A 307 63.66 -2.67 -8.10
CA ALA A 307 64.22 -3.10 -9.38
C ALA A 307 65.38 -2.20 -9.83
N LYS A 308 65.19 -0.87 -9.77
CA LYS A 308 66.23 0.11 -10.11
C LYS A 308 67.51 -0.07 -9.29
N ARG A 309 67.38 -0.30 -7.98
CA ARG A 309 68.53 -0.57 -7.09
C ARG A 309 69.26 -1.87 -7.43
N ILE A 310 68.58 -2.87 -7.99
CA ILE A 310 69.22 -4.11 -8.46
C ILE A 310 70.00 -3.84 -9.74
N GLU A 311 69.44 -3.09 -10.69
CA GLU A 311 70.11 -2.72 -11.94
C GLU A 311 71.36 -1.87 -11.70
N GLU A 312 71.28 -0.86 -10.82
CA GLU A 312 72.41 -0.04 -10.44
C GLU A 312 73.55 -0.87 -9.82
N ARG A 313 73.21 -1.88 -8.99
CA ARG A 313 74.20 -2.81 -8.41
C ARG A 313 74.83 -3.71 -9.48
N LYS A 314 74.05 -4.24 -10.42
CA LYS A 314 74.58 -5.06 -11.54
C LYS A 314 75.54 -4.23 -12.40
N PHE A 315 75.17 -3.00 -12.74
CA PHE A 315 76.03 -2.08 -13.48
C PHE A 315 77.34 -1.78 -12.71
N PHE A 316 77.25 -1.54 -11.40
CA PHE A 316 78.44 -1.33 -10.56
C PHE A 316 79.35 -2.57 -10.52
N HIS A 317 78.79 -3.78 -10.36
CA HIS A 317 79.59 -5.01 -10.38
C HIS A 317 80.24 -5.27 -11.74
N GLN A 318 79.53 -5.01 -12.84
CA GLN A 318 80.07 -5.17 -14.18
C GLN A 318 81.19 -4.17 -14.45
N THR A 319 81.01 -2.89 -14.09
CA THR A 319 82.06 -1.88 -14.24
C THR A 319 83.26 -2.17 -13.35
N LEU A 320 83.06 -2.59 -12.10
CA LEU A 320 84.15 -2.99 -11.20
C LEU A 320 84.90 -4.22 -11.71
N ALA A 321 84.21 -5.22 -12.27
CA ALA A 321 84.83 -6.37 -12.91
C ALA A 321 85.72 -5.95 -14.09
N TRP A 322 85.23 -5.04 -14.95
CA TRP A 322 86.04 -4.48 -16.04
C TRP A 322 87.27 -3.71 -15.54
N VAL A 323 87.11 -2.89 -14.49
CA VAL A 323 88.23 -2.15 -13.89
C VAL A 323 89.29 -3.10 -13.32
N VAL A 324 88.88 -4.17 -12.63
CA VAL A 324 89.80 -5.19 -12.09
C VAL A 324 90.53 -5.93 -13.21
N VAL A 325 89.82 -6.38 -14.25
CA VAL A 325 90.44 -7.04 -15.42
C VAL A 325 91.44 -6.11 -16.10
N PHE A 326 91.08 -4.85 -16.32
CA PHE A 326 91.94 -3.84 -16.92
C PHE A 326 93.20 -3.59 -16.07
N PHE A 327 93.05 -3.48 -14.75
CA PHE A 327 94.17 -3.30 -13.83
C PHE A 327 95.12 -4.52 -13.81
N LEU A 328 94.58 -5.74 -13.83
CA LEU A 328 95.37 -6.96 -13.93
C LEU A 328 96.14 -7.05 -15.25
N MET A 329 95.52 -6.64 -16.37
CA MET A 329 96.21 -6.55 -17.66
C MET A 329 97.38 -5.57 -17.62
N ILE A 330 97.20 -4.40 -17.01
CA ILE A 330 98.28 -3.42 -16.83
C ILE A 330 99.43 -4.03 -16.03
N LEU A 331 99.14 -4.68 -14.90
CA LEU A 331 100.17 -5.33 -14.08
C LEU A 331 100.94 -6.41 -14.86
N MET A 332 100.27 -7.23 -15.66
CA MET A 332 100.93 -8.25 -16.49
C MET A 332 101.88 -7.66 -17.53
N VAL A 333 101.63 -6.44 -18.02
CA VAL A 333 102.53 -5.75 -18.95
C VAL A 333 103.77 -5.22 -18.22
N PHE A 334 103.64 -4.74 -16.97
CA PHE A 334 104.76 -4.22 -16.20
C PHE A 334 105.72 -5.28 -15.64
N PHE A 335 105.27 -6.53 -15.49
CA PHE A 335 106.08 -7.63 -14.95
C PHE A 335 106.69 -8.57 -16.01
N LYS A 336 106.56 -8.22 -17.30
CA LYS A 336 107.30 -8.85 -18.41
C LYS A 336 108.51 -8.02 -18.75
#